data_AF-A0A813Z7T1-F1
#
_entry.id   AF-A0A813Z7T1-F1
#
_cell.length_a   1.000
_cell.length_b   1.000
_cell.length_c   1.000
_cell.angle_alpha   90.00
_cell.angle_beta   90.00
_cell.angle_gamma   90.00
#
_symmetry.space_group_name_H-M   'P 1'
#
loop_
_entity.id
_entity.type
_entity.pdbx_description
1 polymer ?
#
loop_
_entity_poly.entity_id
_entity_poly.type
_entity_poly.pdbx_seq_one_letter_code
_entity_poly.pdbx_strand_id
1 'polypeptide(L)'
;MKIENIEWIILLQCDHFTYVSPFLTTIKHENIQIDSCTESIRIGDKTFADLTINTLHFRLCNLTDLNDQLFSKIKLLEKFSIENSRIKLQFPQTIFNVDSFQTLKSLSLKNIYYMYDSINNRKKITLDYLLKQLPLLICLEVQNVVLDNDQLLSSSSSNHLIGQNLKHLSLTNTKFKLNRRY
;
A
#
# COMPACT_ATOMS: atom_id res chain seq x y z
N MET A 1 -2.06 -22.58 12.91
CA MET A 1 -1.51 -21.38 12.22
C MET A 1 -0.57 -21.88 11.15
N LYS A 2 -0.99 -21.87 9.88
CA LYS A 2 -0.13 -22.29 8.76
C LYS A 2 0.77 -21.10 8.41
N ILE A 3 2.06 -21.24 8.66
CA ILE A 3 3.07 -20.36 8.08
C ILE A 3 3.26 -20.89 6.66
N GLU A 4 2.64 -20.23 5.69
CA GLU A 4 3.00 -20.46 4.28
C GLU A 4 4.39 -19.87 4.08
N ASN A 5 5.41 -20.74 3.94
CA ASN A 5 6.71 -20.35 3.41
C ASN A 5 6.47 -19.90 1.96
N ILE A 6 6.20 -18.61 1.77
CA ILE A 6 6.21 -18.00 0.45
C ILE A 6 7.69 -17.85 0.08
N GLU A 7 8.16 -18.68 -0.84
CA GLU A 7 9.48 -18.50 -1.45
C GLU A 7 9.45 -17.18 -2.24
N TRP A 8 10.15 -16.17 -1.71
CA TRP A 8 10.36 -14.91 -2.42
C TRP A 8 11.37 -15.15 -3.52
N ILE A 9 10.96 -14.91 -4.77
CA ILE A 9 11.81 -15.15 -5.95
C ILE A 9 12.86 -14.02 -6.08
N ILE A 10 12.53 -12.82 -5.59
CA ILE A 10 13.48 -11.70 -5.49
C ILE A 10 13.38 -11.04 -4.11
N LEU A 11 14.54 -10.98 -3.45
CA LEU A 11 14.79 -10.12 -2.29
C LEU A 11 15.81 -9.05 -2.69
N LEU A 12 15.38 -7.79 -2.69
CA LEU A 12 16.29 -6.65 -2.82
C LEU A 12 16.56 -6.04 -1.45
N GLN A 13 17.81 -6.13 -0.99
CA GLN A 13 18.29 -5.41 0.19
C GLN A 13 19.05 -4.17 -0.25
N CYS A 14 18.58 -2.98 0.15
CA CYS A 14 19.27 -1.73 -0.16
C CYS A 14 20.09 -1.24 1.03
N ASP A 15 21.37 -1.60 1.11
CA ASP A 15 22.21 -1.07 2.19
C ASP A 15 22.44 0.44 2.05
N HIS A 16 22.50 0.97 0.82
CA HIS A 16 22.67 2.41 0.51
C HIS A 16 22.03 2.85 -0.82
N PHE A 17 21.22 2.00 -1.45
CA PHE A 17 20.66 2.32 -2.77
C PHE A 17 19.36 3.10 -2.63
N THR A 18 19.35 4.29 -3.21
CA THR A 18 18.15 5.14 -3.34
C THR A 18 17.35 4.85 -4.60
N TYR A 19 17.75 3.89 -5.44
CA TYR A 19 17.07 3.59 -6.70
C TYR A 19 16.88 2.10 -6.94
N VAL A 20 15.65 1.70 -7.26
CA VAL A 20 15.33 0.34 -7.73
C VAL A 20 15.32 0.34 -9.26
N SER A 21 16.21 -0.47 -9.85
CA SER A 21 16.28 -0.64 -11.30
C SER A 21 15.12 -1.47 -11.86
N PRO A 22 14.79 -1.33 -13.16
CA PRO A 22 13.88 -2.23 -13.86
C PRO A 22 14.16 -3.70 -13.62
N PHE A 23 13.13 -4.45 -13.23
CA PHE A 23 13.20 -5.90 -13.19
C PHE A 23 13.22 -6.46 -14.62
N LEU A 24 14.01 -7.51 -14.84
CA LEU A 24 14.06 -8.17 -16.14
C LEU A 24 12.76 -8.93 -16.40
N THR A 25 12.06 -8.55 -17.46
CA THR A 25 10.75 -9.12 -17.86
C THR A 25 10.83 -10.55 -18.38
N THR A 26 12.03 -11.04 -18.70
CA THR A 26 12.28 -12.41 -19.15
C THR A 26 12.21 -13.45 -18.04
N ILE A 27 12.23 -13.00 -16.78
CA ILE A 27 12.14 -13.87 -15.61
C ILE A 27 10.71 -13.81 -15.06
N LYS A 28 10.11 -14.96 -14.84
CA LYS A 28 8.81 -15.04 -14.17
C LYS A 28 9.00 -14.73 -12.69
N HIS A 29 8.58 -13.53 -12.30
CA HIS A 29 8.54 -13.12 -10.89
C HIS A 29 7.11 -13.31 -10.40
N GLU A 30 6.89 -14.22 -9.46
CA GLU A 30 5.57 -14.35 -8.81
C GLU A 30 5.50 -13.48 -7.54
N ASN A 31 6.61 -13.40 -6.80
CA ASN A 31 6.69 -12.72 -5.51
C ASN A 31 7.95 -11.85 -5.46
N ILE A 32 7.77 -10.54 -5.22
CA ILE A 32 8.87 -9.59 -5.04
C ILE A 32 8.82 -9.03 -3.62
N GLN A 33 9.96 -9.07 -2.94
CA GLN A 33 10.19 -8.37 -1.69
C GLN A 33 11.33 -7.34 -1.84
N ILE A 34 11.06 -6.12 -1.41
CA ILE A 34 12.03 -5.04 -1.27
C ILE A 34 12.17 -4.77 0.21
N ASP A 35 13.35 -5.04 0.76
CA ASP A 35 13.63 -5.04 2.20
C ASP A 35 14.77 -4.09 2.54
N SER A 36 14.70 -3.50 3.73
CA SER A 36 15.81 -2.78 4.38
C SER A 36 16.34 -1.58 3.59
N CYS A 37 15.52 -0.99 2.72
CA CYS A 37 15.86 0.23 1.99
C CYS A 37 15.57 1.47 2.85
N THR A 38 16.48 1.73 3.80
CA THR A 38 16.27 2.74 4.87
C THR A 38 16.46 4.18 4.41
N GLU A 39 17.21 4.39 3.32
CA GLU A 39 17.27 5.67 2.62
C GLU A 39 16.01 5.88 1.75
N SER A 40 15.71 7.14 1.42
CA SER A 40 14.57 7.47 0.55
C SER A 40 14.67 6.72 -0.78
N ILE A 41 13.81 5.72 -0.96
CA ILE A 41 13.82 4.88 -2.15
C ILE A 41 13.04 5.54 -3.27
N ARG A 42 13.67 5.62 -4.44
CA ARG A 42 13.08 5.99 -5.71
C ARG A 42 12.88 4.74 -6.53
N ILE A 43 11.63 4.45 -6.81
CA ILE A 43 11.26 3.37 -7.71
C ILE A 43 11.15 3.99 -9.09
N GLY A 44 11.97 3.54 -10.05
CA GLY A 44 11.87 4.06 -11.41
C GLY A 44 10.53 3.71 -12.06
N ASP A 45 10.04 4.56 -12.95
CA ASP A 45 8.74 4.37 -13.62
C ASP A 45 8.64 3.05 -14.41
N LYS A 46 9.78 2.48 -14.79
CA LYS A 46 9.87 1.20 -15.51
C LYS A 46 10.15 0.00 -14.60
N THR A 47 10.27 0.22 -13.28
CA THR A 47 10.64 -0.84 -12.33
C THR A 47 9.72 -2.03 -12.45
N PHE A 48 8.41 -1.76 -12.42
CA PHE A 48 7.38 -2.79 -12.44
C PHE A 48 6.70 -2.95 -13.80
N ALA A 49 7.28 -2.38 -14.86
CA ALA A 49 6.68 -2.43 -16.19
C ALA A 49 6.60 -3.86 -16.71
N ASP A 50 5.41 -4.26 -17.16
CA ASP A 50 5.11 -5.57 -17.75
C ASP A 50 5.43 -6.77 -16.84
N LEU A 51 5.51 -6.54 -15.53
CA LEU A 51 5.67 -7.63 -14.57
C LEU A 51 4.35 -8.36 -14.33
N THR A 52 4.44 -9.70 -14.33
CA THR A 52 3.36 -10.61 -13.96
C THR A 52 3.56 -11.10 -12.52
N ILE A 53 3.68 -10.18 -11.57
CA ILE A 53 3.82 -10.51 -10.14
C ILE A 53 2.45 -10.61 -9.47
N ASN A 54 2.33 -11.55 -8.54
CA ASN A 54 1.14 -11.76 -7.73
C ASN A 54 1.28 -11.10 -6.36
N THR A 55 2.50 -11.10 -5.81
CA THR A 55 2.78 -10.56 -4.47
C THR A 55 3.88 -9.50 -4.53
N LEU A 56 3.61 -8.33 -3.95
CA LEU A 56 4.60 -7.30 -3.70
C LEU A 56 4.65 -6.95 -2.21
N HIS A 57 5.86 -6.97 -1.66
CA HIS A 57 6.10 -6.66 -0.26
C HIS A 57 7.21 -5.63 -0.11
N PHE A 58 6.92 -4.55 0.63
CA PHE A 58 7.92 -3.62 1.13
C PHE A 58 8.11 -3.80 2.63
N ARG A 59 9.35 -3.98 3.06
CA ARG A 59 9.69 -4.17 4.47
C ARG A 59 10.85 -3.27 4.88
N LEU A 60 10.75 -2.60 6.02
CA LEU A 60 11.84 -1.75 6.54
C LEU A 60 12.31 -0.68 5.52
N CYS A 61 11.38 -0.15 4.72
CA CYS A 61 11.67 0.80 3.66
C CYS A 61 11.30 2.24 4.03
N ASN A 62 12.00 3.21 3.44
CA ASN A 62 11.64 4.62 3.49
C ASN A 62 11.04 5.07 2.14
N LEU A 63 9.72 4.91 2.03
CA LEU A 63 8.92 5.03 0.82
C LEU A 63 8.42 6.48 0.64
N THR A 64 9.29 7.36 0.16
CA THR A 64 9.00 8.81 0.07
C THR A 64 8.38 9.26 -1.24
N ASP A 65 8.63 8.51 -2.31
CA ASP A 65 8.28 8.88 -3.68
C ASP A 65 7.29 7.87 -4.31
N LEU A 66 6.44 7.23 -3.49
CA LEU A 66 5.39 6.37 -4.01
C LEU A 66 4.27 7.20 -4.65
N ASN A 67 3.87 6.81 -5.86
CA ASN A 67 2.72 7.32 -6.57
C ASN A 67 1.91 6.15 -7.16
N ASP A 68 0.69 6.45 -7.63
CA ASP A 68 -0.21 5.48 -8.24
C ASP A 68 0.34 4.92 -9.57
N GLN A 69 0.99 5.75 -10.38
CA GLN A 69 1.55 5.33 -11.68
C GLN A 69 2.61 4.21 -11.58
N LEU A 70 3.26 4.04 -10.43
CA LEU A 70 4.21 2.95 -10.21
C LEU A 70 3.53 1.58 -10.27
N PHE A 71 2.33 1.47 -9.72
CA PHE A 71 1.65 0.20 -9.55
C PHE A 71 0.70 -0.13 -10.72
N SER A 72 0.23 0.88 -11.45
CA SER A 72 -0.64 0.69 -12.64
C SER A 72 -0.04 -0.16 -13.76
N LYS A 73 1.28 -0.39 -13.73
CA LYS A 73 1.97 -1.23 -14.70
C LYS A 73 2.05 -2.71 -14.30
N ILE A 74 1.61 -3.06 -13.09
CA ILE A 74 1.57 -4.44 -12.60
C ILE A 74 0.21 -5.05 -12.94
N LYS A 75 0.18 -6.02 -13.85
CA LYS A 75 -1.09 -6.54 -14.39
C LYS A 75 -1.82 -7.51 -13.44
N LEU A 76 -1.09 -8.21 -12.56
CA LEU A 76 -1.61 -9.36 -11.79
C LEU A 76 -1.43 -9.23 -10.27
N LEU A 77 -1.25 -8.02 -9.75
CA LEU A 77 -0.98 -7.83 -8.32
C LEU A 77 -2.17 -8.21 -7.44
N GLU A 78 -2.14 -9.40 -6.84
CA GLU A 78 -3.22 -9.88 -5.97
C GLU A 78 -2.97 -9.58 -4.48
N LYS A 79 -1.71 -9.52 -4.06
CA LYS A 79 -1.30 -9.32 -2.67
C LYS A 79 -0.30 -8.17 -2.57
N PHE A 80 -0.63 -7.18 -1.76
CA PHE A 80 0.25 -6.04 -1.49
C PHE A 80 0.44 -5.84 0.00
N SER A 81 1.69 -5.68 0.42
CA SER A 81 2.02 -5.49 1.83
C SER A 81 3.09 -4.44 2.03
N ILE A 82 2.92 -3.65 3.08
CA ILE A 82 3.91 -2.71 3.57
C ILE A 82 4.09 -2.96 5.06
N GLU A 83 5.32 -3.24 5.48
CA GLU A 83 5.67 -3.58 6.86
C GLU A 83 6.84 -2.72 7.36
N ASN A 84 6.76 -2.23 8.60
CA ASN A 84 7.84 -1.51 9.31
C ASN A 84 8.45 -0.36 8.50
N SER A 85 7.63 0.33 7.70
CA SER A 85 8.11 1.29 6.70
C SER A 85 7.63 2.69 6.98
N ARG A 86 8.42 3.66 6.55
CA ARG A 86 8.04 5.08 6.53
C ARG A 86 7.40 5.38 5.18
N ILE A 87 6.26 6.07 5.19
CA ILE A 87 5.60 6.48 3.95
C ILE A 87 5.35 7.98 3.94
N LYS A 88 5.60 8.61 2.79
CA LYS A 88 5.15 9.97 2.52
C LYS A 88 3.97 9.89 1.55
N LEU A 89 2.81 10.36 1.98
CA LEU A 89 1.65 10.48 1.12
C LEU A 89 1.69 11.84 0.44
N GLN A 90 1.63 11.86 -0.89
CA GLN A 90 1.40 13.08 -1.65
C GLN A 90 -0.11 13.24 -1.85
N PHE A 91 -0.65 14.46 -1.81
CA PHE A 91 -2.05 14.73 -2.09
C PHE A 91 -2.14 15.57 -3.37
N PRO A 92 -3.13 15.34 -4.27
CA PRO A 92 -4.27 14.42 -4.18
C PRO A 92 -3.95 12.95 -4.52
N GLN A 93 -2.74 12.66 -4.98
CA GLN A 93 -2.33 11.34 -5.46
C GLN A 93 -1.94 10.42 -4.31
N THR A 94 -2.91 9.70 -3.77
CA THR A 94 -2.54 8.60 -2.87
C THR A 94 -2.06 7.40 -3.68
N ILE A 95 -1.25 6.56 -3.04
CA ILE A 95 -0.70 5.36 -3.66
C ILE A 95 -1.79 4.34 -4.00
N PHE A 96 -2.93 4.33 -3.32
CA PHE A 96 -4.02 3.36 -3.53
C PHE A 96 -5.06 3.91 -4.49
N ASN A 97 -4.78 3.84 -5.78
CA ASN A 97 -5.73 4.17 -6.85
C ASN A 97 -6.34 2.88 -7.41
N VAL A 98 -7.65 2.88 -7.68
CA VAL A 98 -8.37 1.78 -8.32
C VAL A 98 -7.71 1.30 -9.61
N ASP A 99 -7.20 2.22 -10.44
CA ASP A 99 -6.55 1.89 -11.71
C ASP A 99 -5.25 1.11 -11.51
N SER A 100 -4.64 1.25 -10.32
CA SER A 100 -3.37 0.64 -9.98
C SER A 100 -3.51 -0.72 -9.30
N PHE A 101 -4.69 -1.03 -8.77
CA PHE A 101 -4.95 -2.20 -7.94
C PHE A 101 -6.20 -2.96 -8.39
N GLN A 102 -6.43 -3.02 -9.69
CA GLN A 102 -7.62 -3.63 -10.29
C GLN A 102 -7.78 -5.12 -9.94
N THR A 103 -6.70 -5.82 -9.62
CA THR A 103 -6.69 -7.25 -9.28
C THR A 103 -6.39 -7.52 -7.80
N LEU A 104 -6.24 -6.48 -6.98
CA LEU A 104 -5.80 -6.61 -5.59
C LEU A 104 -6.89 -7.24 -4.72
N LYS A 105 -6.56 -8.38 -4.12
CA LYS A 105 -7.43 -9.16 -3.23
C LYS A 105 -7.02 -9.05 -1.76
N SER A 106 -5.74 -8.78 -1.47
CA SER A 106 -5.24 -8.69 -0.11
C SER A 106 -4.31 -7.50 0.08
N LEU A 107 -4.60 -6.69 1.10
CA LEU A 107 -3.80 -5.56 1.54
C LEU A 107 -3.41 -5.73 3.00
N SER A 108 -2.11 -5.63 3.30
CA SER A 108 -1.58 -5.65 4.67
C SER A 108 -0.73 -4.41 4.94
N LEU A 109 -1.11 -3.63 5.94
CA LEU A 109 -0.40 -2.43 6.38
C LEU A 109 0.00 -2.59 7.84
N LYS A 110 1.30 -2.79 8.09
CA LYS A 110 1.81 -3.13 9.43
C LYS A 110 2.93 -2.18 9.84
N ASN A 111 2.82 -1.57 11.02
CA ASN A 111 3.83 -0.65 11.58
C ASN A 111 4.21 0.46 10.58
N ILE A 112 3.21 1.18 10.08
CA ILE A 112 3.39 2.24 9.09
C ILE A 112 3.59 3.59 9.77
N TYR A 113 4.68 4.26 9.44
CA TYR A 113 5.05 5.57 9.97
C TYR A 113 4.87 6.65 8.90
N TYR A 114 3.86 7.50 9.05
CA TYR A 114 3.65 8.62 8.14
C TYR A 114 4.69 9.70 8.35
N MET A 115 5.38 10.10 7.30
CA MET A 115 6.23 11.30 7.31
C MET A 115 5.35 12.55 7.39
N TYR A 116 5.71 13.46 8.30
CA TYR A 116 4.95 14.69 8.53
C TYR A 116 5.21 15.68 7.40
N ASP A 117 4.17 16.01 6.64
CA ASP A 117 4.19 17.19 5.76
C ASP A 117 3.54 18.36 6.52
N SER A 118 4.38 19.28 6.98
CA SER A 118 4.00 20.47 7.73
C SER A 118 3.06 21.39 6.97
N ILE A 119 3.01 21.30 5.63
CA ILE A 119 2.22 22.18 4.78
C ILE A 119 0.77 21.69 4.69
N ASN A 120 0.56 20.37 4.67
CA ASN A 120 -0.76 19.80 4.37
C ASN A 120 -1.52 19.28 5.59
N ASN A 121 -0.87 19.09 6.74
CA ASN A 121 -1.41 18.84 8.09
C ASN A 121 -2.59 17.85 8.28
N ARG A 122 -3.05 17.15 7.23
CA ARG A 122 -4.45 16.70 7.23
C ARG A 122 -4.76 15.33 6.69
N LYS A 123 -3.88 14.56 6.04
CA LYS A 123 -4.40 13.37 5.36
C LYS A 123 -3.52 12.15 5.54
N LYS A 124 -3.87 11.36 6.55
CA LYS A 124 -3.51 9.95 6.60
C LYS A 124 -4.50 9.16 5.73
N ILE A 125 -4.19 7.90 5.47
CA ILE A 125 -5.13 7.00 4.78
C ILE A 125 -6.38 6.84 5.67
N THR A 126 -7.58 6.97 5.10
CA THR A 126 -8.83 6.59 5.75
C THR A 126 -9.21 5.16 5.36
N LEU A 127 -9.94 4.46 6.23
CA LEU A 127 -10.46 3.14 5.92
C LEU A 127 -11.39 3.18 4.69
N ASP A 128 -12.25 4.19 4.61
CA ASP A 128 -13.23 4.28 3.52
C ASP A 128 -12.59 4.55 2.19
N TYR A 129 -11.52 5.35 2.19
CA TYR A 129 -10.76 5.57 0.99
C TYR A 129 -10.20 4.24 0.45
N LEU A 130 -9.58 3.42 1.31
CA LEU A 130 -9.09 2.10 0.90
C LEU A 130 -10.21 1.23 0.35
N LEU A 131 -11.35 1.14 1.04
CA LEU A 131 -12.46 0.28 0.62
C LEU A 131 -13.16 0.78 -0.65
N LYS A 132 -13.14 2.10 -0.91
CA LYS A 132 -13.65 2.69 -2.16
C LYS A 132 -12.71 2.46 -3.33
N GLN A 133 -11.40 2.58 -3.10
CA GLN A 133 -10.39 2.46 -4.17
C GLN A 133 -10.02 1.01 -4.49
N LEU A 134 -10.31 0.06 -3.59
CA LEU A 134 -9.91 -1.34 -3.74
C LEU A 134 -11.17 -2.22 -3.79
N PRO A 135 -11.94 -2.20 -4.90
CA PRO A 135 -13.25 -2.83 -4.97
C PRO A 135 -13.21 -4.36 -4.88
N LEU A 136 -12.10 -5.00 -5.26
CA LEU A 136 -11.91 -6.45 -5.19
C LEU A 136 -11.26 -6.93 -3.88
N LEU A 137 -11.05 -6.03 -2.92
CA LEU A 137 -10.36 -6.37 -1.69
C LEU A 137 -11.18 -7.38 -0.86
N ILE A 138 -10.59 -8.54 -0.62
CA ILE A 138 -11.16 -9.64 0.17
C ILE A 138 -10.61 -9.62 1.60
N CYS A 139 -9.34 -9.26 1.75
CA CYS A 139 -8.64 -9.25 3.02
C CYS A 139 -7.94 -7.91 3.24
N LEU A 140 -8.26 -7.26 4.36
CA LEU A 140 -7.59 -6.06 4.84
C LEU A 140 -7.05 -6.29 6.24
N GLU A 141 -5.73 -6.19 6.38
CA GLU A 141 -5.04 -6.21 7.66
C GLU A 141 -4.38 -4.87 7.91
N VAL A 142 -4.70 -4.23 9.03
CA VAL A 142 -4.07 -2.98 9.47
C VAL A 142 -3.61 -3.16 10.90
N GLN A 143 -2.30 -3.03 11.13
CA GLN A 143 -1.69 -3.23 12.45
C GLN A 143 -0.73 -2.10 12.81
N ASN A 144 -0.89 -1.51 14.00
CA ASN A 144 -0.04 -0.42 14.50
C ASN A 144 0.05 0.76 13.50
N VAL A 145 -1.05 1.07 12.81
CA VAL A 145 -1.16 2.19 11.87
C VAL A 145 -2.11 3.24 12.44
N VAL A 146 -1.87 4.52 12.13
CA VAL A 146 -2.83 5.60 12.45
C VAL A 146 -3.62 5.95 11.20
N LEU A 147 -4.90 5.59 11.16
CA LEU A 147 -5.81 5.99 10.09
C LEU A 147 -6.42 7.36 10.39
N ASP A 148 -6.76 8.10 9.34
CA ASP A 148 -7.58 9.31 9.48
C ASP A 148 -9.05 8.93 9.66
N ASN A 149 -9.80 9.78 10.35
CA ASN A 149 -11.24 9.64 10.50
C ASN A 149 -11.92 10.82 9.81
N ASP A 150 -12.31 10.61 8.55
CA ASP A 150 -13.25 11.50 7.90
C ASP A 150 -14.65 11.08 8.32
N GLN A 151 -15.41 12.02 8.88
CA GLN A 151 -16.74 11.78 9.44
C GLN A 151 -17.66 11.10 8.42
N LEU A 152 -17.83 9.79 8.57
CA LEU A 152 -18.64 8.95 7.69
C LEU A 152 -20.13 8.90 8.09
N LEU A 153 -20.60 9.78 8.98
CA LEU A 153 -22.00 9.76 9.44
C LEU A 153 -22.88 10.88 8.88
N SER A 154 -22.43 11.69 7.93
CA SER A 154 -23.19 12.88 7.51
C SER A 154 -23.50 13.05 6.02
N SER A 155 -23.35 12.03 5.16
CA SER A 155 -23.88 12.16 3.80
C SER A 155 -24.39 10.84 3.23
N SER A 156 -25.67 10.62 3.50
CA SER A 156 -26.64 9.90 2.69
C SER A 156 -26.61 10.32 1.22
N SER A 157 -25.73 9.74 0.39
CA SER A 157 -25.85 9.81 -1.08
C SER A 157 -24.84 8.91 -1.80
N SER A 158 -24.96 7.60 -1.63
CA SER A 158 -24.77 6.61 -2.71
C SER A 158 -24.89 5.21 -2.12
N ASN A 159 -25.84 4.43 -2.63
CA ASN A 159 -26.02 3.01 -2.33
C ASN A 159 -24.88 2.13 -2.90
N HIS A 160 -23.67 2.66 -3.08
CA HIS A 160 -22.51 1.82 -3.32
C HIS A 160 -22.12 1.20 -1.99
N LEU A 161 -22.47 -0.06 -1.81
CA LEU A 161 -22.01 -0.87 -0.69
C LEU A 161 -20.47 -0.94 -0.78
N ILE A 162 -19.80 -0.12 0.03
CA ILE A 162 -18.33 -0.04 0.13
C ILE A 162 -17.84 -1.32 0.79
N GLY A 163 -16.78 -1.95 0.25
CA GLY A 163 -16.18 -3.13 0.86
C GLY A 163 -17.03 -4.42 0.80
N GLN A 164 -17.97 -4.54 -0.14
CA GLN A 164 -18.83 -5.75 -0.30
C GLN A 164 -18.06 -7.07 -0.38
N ASN A 165 -16.87 -7.05 -0.98
CA ASN A 165 -16.07 -8.24 -1.19
C ASN A 165 -15.19 -8.59 0.01
N LEU A 166 -15.14 -7.72 1.03
CA LEU A 166 -14.29 -7.88 2.20
C LEU A 166 -14.83 -9.01 3.08
N LYS A 167 -14.08 -10.11 3.12
CA LYS A 167 -14.37 -11.28 3.97
C LYS A 167 -13.57 -11.26 5.27
N HIS A 168 -12.45 -10.54 5.29
CA HIS A 168 -11.58 -10.43 6.45
C HIS A 168 -11.13 -8.99 6.66
N LEU A 169 -11.41 -8.47 7.87
CA LEU A 169 -10.92 -7.19 8.34
C LEU A 169 -10.26 -7.39 9.70
N SER A 170 -8.97 -7.08 9.79
CA SER A 170 -8.23 -7.10 11.05
C SER A 170 -7.66 -5.71 11.34
N LEU A 171 -8.05 -5.13 12.46
CA LEU A 171 -7.57 -3.84 12.96
C LEU A 171 -6.91 -4.05 14.32
N THR A 172 -5.58 -4.14 14.36
CA THR A 172 -4.82 -4.48 15.59
C THR A 172 -3.98 -3.28 16.02
N ASN A 173 -4.23 -2.72 17.21
CA ASN A 173 -3.55 -1.50 17.67
C ASN A 173 -3.64 -0.32 16.67
N THR A 174 -4.66 -0.32 15.83
CA THR A 174 -4.91 0.74 14.85
C THR A 174 -5.60 1.90 15.54
N LYS A 175 -5.06 3.11 15.39
CA LYS A 175 -5.61 4.34 16.00
C LYS A 175 -6.31 5.16 14.93
N PHE A 176 -7.46 5.75 15.28
CA PHE A 176 -8.16 6.70 14.42
C PHE A 176 -7.89 8.12 14.91
N LYS A 177 -7.36 8.98 14.03
CA LYS A 177 -7.16 10.40 14.34
C LYS A 177 -8.51 11.11 14.17
N LEU A 178 -9.06 11.63 15.25
CA LEU A 178 -10.28 12.46 15.19
C LEU A 178 -9.94 13.83 14.63
N ASN A 179 -10.50 14.18 13.48
CA ASN A 179 -10.44 15.55 12.97
C ASN A 179 -11.39 16.43 13.81
N ARG A 180 -10.88 17.03 14.87
CA ARG A 180 -11.55 18.16 15.54
C ARG A 180 -11.49 19.35 14.60
N ARG A 181 -12.57 19.57 13.84
CA ARG A 181 -12.80 20.85 13.17
C ARG A 181 -13.06 21.87 14.28
N TYR A 182 -12.10 22.77 14.52
CA TYR A 182 -12.35 24.06 15.14
C TYR A 182 -12.71 25.04 14.04
#